data_AF-A0A7C0YEW2-F1
#
_entry.id   AF-A0A7C0YEW2-F1
#
_cell.length_a   1.000
_cell.length_b   1.000
_cell.length_c   1.000
_cell.angle_alpha   90.00
_cell.angle_beta   90.00
_cell.angle_gamma   90.00
#
_symmetry.space_group_name_H-M   'P 1'
#
loop_
_entity.id
_entity.type
_entity.pdbx_description
1 polymer ?
#
loop_
_entity_poly.entity_id
_entity_poly.type
_entity_poly.pdbx_seq_one_letter_code
_entity_poly.pdbx_strand_id
1 'polypeptide(L)' 'NRMKKESGEELTVVATGGLAPIICEVSETIDHVEEFLTLEGLMIVFKRNKPKL' A
#
# COMPACT_ATOMS: atom_id res chain seq x y z
N ASN A 1 -9.19 2.34 12.38
CA ASN A 1 -9.41 1.28 13.41
C ASN A 1 -10.62 0.37 13.19
N ARG A 2 -11.74 0.80 12.58
CA ARG A 2 -12.88 -0.12 12.30
C ARG A 2 -12.50 -1.35 11.46
N MET A 3 -11.79 -1.16 10.34
CA MET A 3 -11.33 -2.24 9.47
C MET A 3 -10.41 -3.24 10.19
N LYS A 4 -9.45 -2.76 11.00
CA LYS A 4 -8.58 -3.63 11.82
C LYS A 4 -9.41 -4.51 12.78
N LYS A 5 -10.40 -3.91 13.45
CA LYS A 5 -11.31 -4.63 14.37
C LYS A 5 -12.15 -5.69 13.65
N GLU A 6 -12.67 -5.38 12.47
CA GLU A 6 -13.48 -6.31 11.66
C GLU A 6 -12.64 -7.47 11.11
N SER A 7 -11.36 -7.24 10.83
CA SER A 7 -10.43 -8.29 10.37
C SER A 7 -10.11 -9.33 11.45
N GLY A 8 -10.10 -8.93 12.73
CA GLY A 8 -9.68 -9.81 13.83
C GLY A 8 -8.18 -10.16 13.83
N GLU A 9 -7.39 -9.52 12.97
CA GLU A 9 -5.96 -9.76 12.76
C GLU A 9 -5.17 -8.47 12.87
N GLU A 10 -3.88 -8.60 13.17
CA GLU A 10 -2.94 -7.47 13.10
C GLU A 10 -2.57 -7.19 11.64
N LEU A 11 -3.05 -6.06 11.13
CA LEU A 11 -2.85 -5.65 9.74
C LEU A 11 -1.74 -4.60 9.62
N THR A 12 -0.86 -4.81 8.63
CA THR A 12 0.04 -3.77 8.14
C THR A 12 -0.72 -2.76 7.29
N VAL A 13 -0.61 -1.48 7.63
CA VAL A 13 -1.25 -0.35 6.95
C VAL A 13 -0.22 0.39 6.12
N VAL A 14 -0.34 0.26 4.81
CA VAL A 14 0.50 0.93 3.82
C VAL A 14 -0.26 2.10 3.22
N ALA A 15 0.38 3.27 3.10
CA ALA A 15 -0.16 4.44 2.42
C ALA A 15 0.65 4.78 1.15
N THR A 16 0.01 5.39 0.16
CA THR A 16 0.65 5.88 -1.07
C THR A 16 -0.03 7.18 -1.53
N GLY A 17 0.54 7.86 -2.53
CA GLY A 17 0.05 9.12 -3.07
C GLY A 17 0.76 10.35 -2.47
N GLY A 18 0.66 11.50 -3.17
CA GLY A 18 1.51 12.66 -2.89
C GLY A 18 1.34 13.31 -1.50
N LEU A 19 0.21 13.09 -0.83
CA LEU A 19 -0.02 13.58 0.54
C LEU A 19 0.31 12.54 1.62
N ALA A 20 0.58 11.28 1.26
CA ALA A 20 0.82 10.21 2.22
C ALA A 20 2.00 10.50 3.17
N PRO A 21 3.14 11.07 2.73
CA PRO A 21 4.23 11.42 3.65
C PRO A 21 3.79 12.38 4.76
N ILE A 22 3.07 13.44 4.40
CA ILE A 22 2.59 14.47 5.34
C ILE A 22 1.56 13.88 6.30
N ILE A 23 0.63 13.07 5.81
CA ILE A 23 -0.38 12.42 6.66
C ILE A 23 0.26 11.38 7.59
N CYS A 24 1.30 10.67 7.14
CA CYS A 24 2.01 9.69 7.94
C CYS A 24 2.65 10.30 9.19
N GLU A 25 3.17 11.52 9.11
CA GLU A 25 3.80 12.22 10.26
C GLU A 25 2.84 12.44 11.44
N VAL A 26 1.53 12.49 11.17
CA VAL A 26 0.49 12.75 12.18
C VAL A 26 -0.47 11.58 12.36
N SER A 27 -0.28 10.47 11.64
CA SER A 27 -1.16 9.31 11.73
C SER A 27 -0.67 8.32 12.79
N GLU A 28 -1.56 7.89 13.67
CA GLU A 28 -1.29 6.78 14.61
C GLU A 28 -1.51 5.40 13.96
N THR A 29 -1.95 5.35 12.70
CA THR A 29 -2.44 4.09 12.09
C THR A 29 -1.68 3.62 10.87
N ILE A 30 -0.87 4.46 10.23
CA ILE A 30 -0.06 4.13 9.06
C ILE A 30 1.28 3.56 9.54
N ASP A 31 1.66 2.38 9.03
CA ASP A 31 2.92 1.75 9.41
C ASP A 31 4.07 2.19 8.50
N HIS A 32 3.82 2.38 7.20
CA HIS A 32 4.79 2.95 6.26
C HIS A 32 4.13 3.53 5.00
N VAL A 33 4.91 4.33 4.27
CA VAL A 33 4.52 4.93 2.99
C VAL A 33 5.30 4.27 1.85
N GLU A 34 4.58 3.82 0.82
CA GLU A 34 5.15 3.30 -0.43
C GLU A 34 4.80 4.23 -1.60
N GLU A 35 5.74 5.08 -2.00
CA GLU A 35 5.51 6.11 -3.02
C GLU A 35 5.14 5.53 -4.39
N PHE A 36 5.74 4.40 -4.76
CA PHE A 36 5.58 3.80 -6.08
C PHE A 36 4.65 2.59 -6.13
N LEU A 37 3.87 2.34 -5.06
CA LEU A 37 3.04 1.15 -4.88
C LEU A 37 2.23 0.78 -6.13
N THR A 38 1.55 1.75 -6.73
CA THR A 38 0.73 1.52 -7.94
C THR A 38 1.60 1.16 -9.16
N LEU A 39 2.73 1.83 -9.35
CA LEU A 39 3.61 1.58 -10.50
C LEU A 39 4.27 0.20 -10.39
N GLU A 40 4.69 -0.19 -9.20
CA GLU A 40 5.22 -1.53 -8.93
C GLU A 40 4.17 -2.60 -9.18
N GLY A 41 2.94 -2.39 -8.69
CA GLY A 41 1.80 -3.25 -8.97
C GLY A 41 1.54 -3.43 -10.48
N LEU A 42 1.53 -2.33 -11.24
CA LEU A 42 1.37 -2.36 -12.69
C LEU A 42 2.51 -3.09 -13.38
N MET A 43 3.76 -2.92 -12.93
CA MET A 43 4.92 -3.64 -13.45
C MET A 43 4.81 -5.15 -13.18
N ILE A 44 4.35 -5.56 -11.99
CA ILE A 44 4.09 -6.96 -11.66
C ILE A 44 3.03 -7.54 -12.58
N VAL A 45 1.90 -6.83 -12.76
CA VAL A 45 0.81 -7.25 -13.64
C VAL A 45 1.30 -7.38 -15.08
N PHE A 46 2.05 -6.41 -15.60
CA PHE A 46 2.65 -6.49 -16.94
C PHE A 46 3.57 -7.71 -17.09
N LYS A 47 4.50 -7.93 -16.14
CA LYS A 47 5.42 -9.07 -16.18
C LYS A 47 4.69 -10.41 -16.13
N ARG A 48 3.62 -10.53 -15.33
CA ARG A 48 2.79 -11.75 -15.23
C ARG A 48 2.05 -12.07 -16.53
N ASN A 49 1.60 -11.03 -17.25
CA ASN A 49 0.82 -11.19 -18.47
C ASN A 49 1.68 -11.18 -19.75
N LYS A 50 2.99 -10.96 -19.64
CA LYS A 50 3.87 -10.98 -20.80
C LYS A 50 3.97 -12.41 -21.34
N PRO A 51 3.62 -12.66 -22.63
CA PRO A 51 3.79 -13.96 -23.23
C PRO A 51 5.26 -14.38 -23.12
N LYS A 52 5.50 -15.64 -22.74
CA LYS A 52 6.84 -16.21 -22.84
C LYS A 52 7.13 -16.36 -24.34
N LEU A 53 8.11 -15.61 -24.84
CA LEU A 53 8.67 -15.80 -26.18
C LEU A 53 9.36 -17.17 -26.25
#